data_AF-A0A845LWX7-F1
#
_entry.id   AF-A0A845LWX7-F1
#
_cell.length_a   1.000
_cell.length_b   1.000
_cell.length_c   1.000
_cell.angle_alpha   90.00
_cell.angle_beta   90.00
_cell.angle_gamma   90.00
#
_symmetry.space_group_name_H-M   'P 1'
#
loop_
_entity.id
_entity.type
_entity.pdbx_description
1 polymer ?
#
loop_
_entity_poly.entity_id
_entity_poly.type
_entity_poly.pdbx_seq_one_letter_code
_entity_poly.pdbx_strand_id
1 'polypeptide(L)'
;MSRANKLIQHTLTAFQMLCIAGAYVLDDLSHRKVGVNHHVVYRKRQYLQTLLDADHLMIYGIILGIILAVMVVYLIRHRGRQYWKAIMPLILLTLAIGLLLVLPEAIAMPAYVYILFLSLIVWGLEAIKAFIKLRRI
;
A
#
# COMPACT_ATOMS: atom_id res chain seq x y z
N MET A 1 8.97 -16.37 -20.23
CA MET A 1 7.87 -15.45 -19.82
C MET A 1 7.00 -15.15 -21.03
N SER A 2 5.75 -15.64 -21.07
CA SER A 2 4.79 -15.36 -22.14
C SER A 2 4.59 -13.86 -22.33
N ARG A 3 4.45 -13.40 -23.58
CA ARG A 3 4.26 -11.98 -23.91
C ARG A 3 3.07 -11.37 -23.17
N ALA A 4 1.97 -12.12 -23.03
CA ALA A 4 0.79 -11.72 -22.27
C ALA A 4 1.10 -11.38 -20.79
N ASN A 5 1.92 -12.17 -20.10
CA ASN A 5 2.26 -11.91 -18.70
C ASN A 5 3.21 -10.72 -18.54
N LYS A 6 4.07 -10.46 -19.53
CA LYS A 6 4.89 -9.23 -19.55
C LYS A 6 4.00 -8.00 -19.65
N LEU A 7 3.05 -8.05 -20.59
CA LEU A 7 2.10 -6.97 -20.81
C LEU A 7 1.28 -6.67 -19.54
N ILE A 8 0.71 -7.71 -18.91
CA ILE A 8 -0.04 -7.56 -17.65
C ILE A 8 0.83 -6.90 -16.56
N GLN A 9 2.08 -7.35 -16.38
CA GLN A 9 2.96 -6.75 -15.38
C GLN A 9 3.27 -5.28 -15.67
N HIS A 10 3.48 -4.92 -16.92
CA HIS A 10 3.70 -3.53 -17.31
C HIS A 10 2.45 -2.67 -17.11
N THR A 11 1.27 -3.16 -17.47
CA THR A 11 0.01 -2.45 -17.24
C THR A 11 -0.24 -2.22 -15.75
N LEU A 12 -0.05 -3.24 -14.91
CA LEU A 12 -0.20 -3.11 -13.46
C LEU A 12 0.81 -2.11 -12.87
N THR A 13 2.04 -2.11 -13.38
CA THR A 13 3.07 -1.15 -12.94
C THR A 13 2.73 0.28 -13.37
N ALA A 14 2.26 0.48 -14.60
CA ALA A 14 1.81 1.78 -15.08
C ALA A 14 0.64 2.32 -14.23
N PHE A 15 -0.30 1.45 -13.86
CA PHE A 15 -1.41 1.83 -13.00
C PHE A 15 -0.96 2.18 -11.58
N GLN A 16 0.00 1.44 -10.99
CA GLN A 16 0.59 1.82 -9.71
C GLN A 16 1.28 3.19 -9.77
N MET A 17 2.00 3.49 -10.85
CA MET A 17 2.62 4.81 -11.05
C MET A 17 1.58 5.92 -11.13
N LEU A 18 0.43 5.67 -11.77
CA LEU A 18 -0.70 6.61 -11.79
C LEU A 18 -1.28 6.82 -10.39
N CYS A 19 -1.42 5.77 -9.57
CA CYS A 19 -1.86 5.91 -8.19
C CYS A 19 -0.89 6.76 -7.36
N ILE A 20 0.41 6.55 -7.51
CA ILE A 20 1.46 7.32 -6.80
C ILE A 20 1.44 8.78 -7.24
N ALA A 21 1.36 9.04 -8.55
CA ALA A 21 1.24 10.40 -9.08
C ALA A 21 -0.05 11.09 -8.59
N GLY A 22 -1.17 10.35 -8.55
CA GLY A 22 -2.43 10.82 -8.00
C GLY A 22 -2.33 11.19 -6.52
N ALA A 23 -1.64 10.38 -5.71
CA ALA A 23 -1.37 10.69 -4.30
C ALA A 23 -0.57 12.00 -4.15
N TYR A 24 0.49 12.17 -4.95
CA TYR A 24 1.31 13.39 -4.92
C TYR A 24 0.51 14.64 -5.30
N VAL A 25 -0.27 14.56 -6.38
CA VAL A 25 -1.12 15.67 -6.82
C VAL A 25 -2.19 16.00 -5.78
N LEU A 26 -2.79 14.99 -5.15
CA LEU A 26 -3.79 15.19 -4.11
C LEU A 26 -3.20 15.89 -2.89
N ASP A 27 -1.98 15.52 -2.48
CA ASP A 27 -1.30 16.16 -1.36
C ASP A 27 -0.95 17.63 -1.67
N ASP A 28 -0.39 17.93 -2.85
CA ASP A 28 -0.11 19.31 -3.28
C ASP A 28 -1.40 20.16 -3.35
N LEU A 29 -2.47 19.62 -3.93
CA LEU A 29 -3.76 20.32 -4.01
C LEU A 29 -4.39 20.56 -2.63
N SER A 30 -4.17 19.65 -1.68
CA SER A 30 -4.66 19.78 -0.31
C SER A 30 -3.98 20.95 0.43
N HIS A 31 -2.75 21.30 0.07
CA HIS A 31 -2.04 22.46 0.62
C HIS A 31 -2.35 23.78 -0.12
N ARG A 32 -2.58 23.72 -1.44
CA ARG A 32 -2.75 24.93 -2.27
C ARG A 32 -4.19 25.41 -2.41
N LYS A 33 -5.19 24.52 -2.45
CA LYS A 33 -6.58 24.87 -2.78
C LYS A 33 -7.49 24.74 -1.56
N VAL A 34 -7.98 25.87 -1.07
CA VAL A 34 -8.84 25.96 0.14
C VAL A 34 -10.06 25.04 0.06
N GLY A 35 -10.73 24.94 -1.09
CA GLY A 35 -11.90 24.06 -1.27
C GLY A 35 -11.57 22.57 -1.21
N VAL A 36 -10.44 22.16 -1.80
CA VAL A 36 -9.97 20.76 -1.75
C VAL A 36 -9.51 20.42 -0.34
N ASN A 37 -8.77 21.34 0.29
CA ASN A 37 -8.32 21.19 1.67
C ASN A 37 -9.49 20.97 2.63
N HIS A 38 -10.55 21.78 2.54
CA HIS A 38 -11.69 21.66 3.44
C HIS A 38 -12.37 20.29 3.31
N HIS A 39 -12.59 19.81 2.07
CA HIS A 39 -13.14 18.48 1.85
C HIS A 39 -12.21 17.37 2.36
N VAL A 40 -10.92 17.46 2.07
CA VAL A 40 -9.91 16.45 2.46
C VAL A 40 -9.77 16.38 3.98
N VAL A 41 -9.70 17.52 4.67
CA VAL A 41 -9.62 17.59 6.14
C VAL A 41 -10.92 17.11 6.79
N TYR A 42 -12.08 17.49 6.25
CA TYR A 42 -13.37 17.02 6.75
C TYR A 42 -13.48 15.50 6.66
N ARG A 43 -13.16 14.92 5.49
CA ARG A 43 -13.16 13.48 5.27
C ARG A 43 -12.12 12.77 6.13
N LYS A 44 -10.91 13.30 6.25
CA LYS A 44 -9.88 12.78 7.15
C LYS A 44 -10.42 12.66 8.57
N ARG A 45 -11.05 13.72 9.09
CA ARG A 45 -11.64 13.71 10.44
C ARG A 45 -12.72 12.65 10.57
N GLN A 46 -13.62 12.56 9.59
CA GLN A 46 -14.68 11.55 9.56
C GLN A 46 -14.11 10.13 9.61
N TYR A 47 -13.09 9.83 8.80
CA TYR A 47 -12.47 8.51 8.76
C TYR A 47 -11.69 8.19 10.04
N LEU A 48 -10.93 9.15 10.60
CA LEU A 48 -10.21 8.97 11.87
C LEU A 48 -11.14 8.75 13.07
N GLN A 49 -12.41 9.17 12.99
CA GLN A 49 -13.40 8.94 14.04
C GLN A 49 -14.20 7.64 13.84
N THR A 50 -14.07 6.96 12.70
CA THR A 50 -14.92 5.82 12.34
C THR A 50 -14.10 4.60 11.94
N LEU A 51 -13.40 4.65 10.80
CA LEU A 51 -12.66 3.52 10.26
C LEU A 51 -11.20 3.47 10.71
N LEU A 52 -10.62 4.61 11.07
CA LEU A 52 -9.21 4.78 11.42
C LEU A 52 -9.07 5.36 12.83
N ASP A 53 -9.96 4.97 13.74
CA ASP A 53 -9.78 5.27 15.16
C ASP A 53 -8.61 4.45 15.75
N ALA A 54 -8.23 4.73 16.99
CA ALA A 54 -7.08 4.09 17.62
C ALA A 54 -7.21 2.56 17.70
N ASP A 55 -8.41 2.06 18.01
CA ASP A 55 -8.67 0.63 18.17
C ASP A 55 -8.59 -0.09 16.82
N HIS A 56 -9.20 0.47 15.77
CA HIS A 56 -9.13 -0.07 14.41
C HIS A 56 -7.71 0.01 13.84
N LEU A 57 -6.98 1.11 14.06
CA LEU A 57 -5.58 1.22 13.65
C LEU A 57 -4.70 0.17 14.31
N MET A 58 -4.92 -0.11 15.61
CA MET A 58 -4.24 -1.19 16.31
C MET A 58 -4.56 -2.56 15.68
N ILE A 59 -5.83 -2.84 15.40
CA ILE A 59 -6.27 -4.08 14.74
C ILE A 59 -5.62 -4.21 13.34
N TYR A 60 -5.60 -3.13 12.55
CA TYR A 60 -4.96 -3.14 11.23
C TYR A 60 -3.47 -3.36 11.31
N GLY A 61 -2.78 -2.77 12.29
CA GLY A 61 -1.37 -3.02 12.56
C GLY A 61 -1.09 -4.50 12.88
N ILE A 62 -1.94 -5.13 13.70
CA ILE A 62 -1.83 -6.56 14.03
C ILE A 62 -2.03 -7.42 12.77
N ILE A 63 -3.08 -7.16 11.99
CA ILE A 63 -3.35 -7.89 10.73
C ILE A 63 -2.15 -7.78 9.78
N LEU A 64 -1.61 -6.56 9.63
CA LEU A 64 -0.47 -6.30 8.78
C LEU A 64 0.80 -7.02 9.28
N GLY A 65 1.01 -7.06 10.59
CA GLY A 65 2.06 -7.84 11.23
C GLY A 65 1.94 -9.34 10.97
N ILE A 66 0.73 -9.91 11.05
CA ILE A 66 0.46 -11.32 10.73
C ILE A 66 0.76 -11.59 9.25
N ILE A 67 0.29 -10.75 8.34
CA ILE A 67 0.55 -10.88 6.90
C ILE A 67 2.06 -10.86 6.63
N LEU A 68 2.79 -9.94 7.26
CA LEU A 68 4.25 -9.85 7.14
C LEU A 68 4.93 -11.12 7.65
N ALA A 69 4.52 -11.62 8.83
CA ALA A 69 5.06 -12.86 9.40
C ALA A 69 4.84 -14.06 8.47
N VAL A 70 3.64 -14.19 7.89
CA VAL A 70 3.32 -15.25 6.91
C VAL A 70 4.24 -15.18 5.70
N MET A 71 4.47 -13.99 5.13
CA MET A 71 5.38 -13.83 3.99
C MET A 71 6.82 -14.20 4.33
N VAL A 72 7.31 -13.81 5.50
CA VAL A 72 8.67 -14.13 5.96
C VAL A 72 8.82 -15.63 6.20
N VAL A 73 7.87 -16.26 6.91
CA VAL A 73 7.87 -17.72 7.14
C VAL A 73 7.83 -18.48 5.81
N TYR A 74 7.02 -18.02 4.84
CA TYR A 74 6.96 -18.62 3.51
C TYR A 74 8.33 -18.56 2.81
N LEU A 75 9.03 -17.42 2.85
CA LEU A 75 10.36 -17.29 2.27
C LEU A 75 11.40 -18.19 2.95
N ILE A 76 11.35 -18.31 4.28
CA ILE A 76 12.25 -19.19 5.03
C ILE A 76 12.02 -20.65 4.64
N ARG A 77 10.75 -21.09 4.59
CA ARG A 77 10.38 -22.47 4.18
C ARG A 77 10.80 -22.78 2.75
N HIS A 78 10.78 -21.80 1.86
CA HIS A 78 11.16 -21.95 0.46
C HIS A 78 12.51 -21.31 0.11
N ARG A 79 13.45 -21.22 1.07
CA ARG A 79 14.75 -20.54 0.89
C ARG A 79 15.58 -21.04 -0.30
N GLY A 80 15.38 -22.30 -0.71
CA GLY A 80 16.06 -22.90 -1.87
C GLY A 80 15.47 -22.49 -3.22
N ARG A 81 14.32 -21.79 -3.24
CA ARG A 81 13.67 -21.28 -4.44
C ARG A 81 13.91 -19.77 -4.58
N GLN A 82 13.92 -19.26 -5.81
CA GLN A 82 14.11 -17.82 -6.07
C GLN A 82 12.87 -16.96 -5.80
N TYR A 83 11.99 -17.38 -4.87
CA TYR A 83 10.72 -16.72 -4.53
C TYR A 83 10.90 -15.34 -3.91
N TRP A 84 12.07 -15.07 -3.32
CA TRP A 84 12.41 -13.77 -2.78
C TRP A 84 12.27 -12.64 -3.81
N LYS A 85 12.57 -12.88 -5.09
CA LYS A 85 12.42 -11.86 -6.17
C LYS A 85 10.96 -11.44 -6.40
N ALA A 86 10.01 -12.31 -6.07
CA ALA A 86 8.59 -12.05 -6.22
C ALA A 86 7.98 -11.43 -4.97
N ILE A 87 8.41 -11.87 -3.78
CA ILE A 87 7.79 -11.50 -2.50
C ILE A 87 8.45 -10.27 -1.86
N MET A 88 9.74 -10.01 -2.12
CA MET A 88 10.46 -8.88 -1.51
C MET A 88 9.78 -7.52 -1.75
N PRO A 89 9.29 -7.18 -2.97
CA PRO A 89 8.58 -5.92 -3.18
C PRO A 89 7.31 -5.80 -2.33
N LEU A 90 6.60 -6.91 -2.13
CA LEU A 90 5.40 -6.96 -1.32
C LEU A 90 5.72 -6.76 0.17
N ILE A 91 6.81 -7.37 0.66
CA ILE A 91 7.32 -7.18 2.03
C ILE A 91 7.66 -5.70 2.28
N LEU A 92 8.42 -5.08 1.37
CA LEU A 92 8.81 -3.67 1.50
C LEU A 92 7.59 -2.75 1.52
N LEU A 93 6.61 -3.01 0.66
CA LEU A 93 5.37 -2.24 0.62
C LEU A 93 4.53 -2.43 1.89
N THR A 94 4.42 -3.66 2.40
CA THR A 94 3.77 -3.93 3.68
C THR A 94 4.44 -3.15 4.81
N LEU A 95 5.77 -3.14 4.88
CA LEU A 95 6.51 -2.35 5.87
C LEU A 95 6.24 -0.84 5.72
N ALA A 96 6.23 -0.31 4.50
CA ALA A 96 5.92 1.08 4.25
C ALA A 96 4.50 1.47 4.72
N ILE A 97 3.51 0.61 4.50
CA ILE A 97 2.14 0.81 5.00
C ILE A 97 2.12 0.75 6.54
N GLY A 98 2.83 -0.21 7.14
CA GLY A 98 2.97 -0.31 8.60
C GLY A 98 3.57 0.96 9.21
N LEU A 99 4.60 1.54 8.58
CA LEU A 99 5.16 2.83 8.98
C LEU A 99 4.13 3.96 8.85
N LEU A 100 3.35 3.97 7.76
CA LEU A 100 2.30 4.96 7.52
C LEU A 100 1.24 4.96 8.63
N LEU A 101 0.89 3.78 9.17
CA LEU A 101 -0.08 3.63 10.27
C LEU A 101 0.43 4.15 11.62
N VAL A 102 1.75 4.14 11.85
CA VAL A 102 2.34 4.41 13.17
C VAL A 102 2.97 5.80 13.26
N LEU A 103 3.47 6.35 12.15
CA LEU A 103 4.19 7.63 12.15
C LEU A 103 3.23 8.81 12.39
N PRO A 104 3.43 9.60 13.46
CA PRO A 104 2.61 10.78 13.72
C PRO A 104 2.66 11.81 12.60
N GLU A 105 3.83 11.95 11.95
CA GLU A 105 4.02 12.84 10.81
C GLU A 105 3.17 12.43 9.60
N ALA A 106 3.02 11.13 9.35
CA ALA A 106 2.14 10.63 8.29
C ALA A 106 0.68 10.94 8.61
N ILE A 107 0.26 10.72 9.86
CA ILE A 107 -1.10 11.03 10.32
C ILE A 107 -1.39 12.53 10.25
N ALA A 108 -0.39 13.38 10.43
CA ALA A 108 -0.53 14.83 10.35
C ALA A 108 -0.86 15.31 8.92
N MET A 109 -0.44 14.59 7.88
CA MET A 109 -0.68 14.96 6.48
C MET A 109 -2.17 15.16 6.19
N PRO A 110 -2.59 16.23 5.48
CA PRO A 110 -3.99 16.43 5.11
C PRO A 110 -4.54 15.26 4.31
N ALA A 111 -3.77 14.77 3.33
CA ALA A 111 -4.16 13.68 2.44
C ALA A 111 -3.93 12.28 3.02
N TYR A 112 -3.57 12.14 4.30
CA TYR A 112 -3.21 10.87 4.96
C TYR A 112 -4.14 9.70 4.61
N VAL A 113 -5.45 9.89 4.79
CA VAL A 113 -6.44 8.82 4.60
C VAL A 113 -6.49 8.35 3.14
N TYR A 114 -6.35 9.28 2.20
CA TYR A 114 -6.34 8.95 0.78
C TYR A 114 -5.04 8.25 0.38
N ILE A 115 -3.90 8.69 0.92
CA ILE A 115 -2.61 8.03 0.72
C ILE A 115 -2.68 6.60 1.26
N LEU A 116 -3.27 6.39 2.43
CA LEU A 116 -3.44 5.06 3.01
C LEU A 116 -4.32 4.17 2.12
N PHE A 117 -5.47 4.64 1.64
CA PHE A 117 -6.30 3.85 0.72
C PHE A 117 -5.61 3.55 -0.62
N LEU A 118 -4.90 4.53 -1.20
CA LEU A 118 -4.12 4.32 -2.41
C LEU A 118 -3.00 3.29 -2.19
N SER A 119 -2.36 3.31 -1.01
CA SER A 119 -1.33 2.33 -0.66
C SER A 119 -1.87 0.90 -0.62
N LEU A 120 -3.10 0.70 -0.13
CA LEU A 120 -3.78 -0.61 -0.16
C LEU A 120 -4.07 -1.08 -1.58
N ILE A 121 -4.49 -0.18 -2.47
CA ILE A 121 -4.70 -0.50 -3.90
C ILE A 121 -3.37 -0.92 -4.53
N VAL A 122 -2.30 -0.14 -4.33
CA VAL A 122 -0.95 -0.45 -4.85
C VAL A 122 -0.47 -1.79 -4.32
N TRP A 123 -0.76 -2.10 -3.05
CA TRP A 123 -0.44 -3.38 -2.41
C TRP A 123 -1.19 -4.55 -3.05
N GLY A 124 -2.49 -4.42 -3.30
CA GLY A 124 -3.27 -5.45 -3.99
C GLY A 124 -2.73 -5.74 -5.38
N LEU A 125 -2.32 -4.72 -6.13
CA LEU A 125 -1.71 -4.87 -7.45
C LEU A 125 -0.33 -5.54 -7.37
N GLU A 126 0.48 -5.22 -6.36
CA GLU A 126 1.77 -5.86 -6.13
C GLU A 126 1.59 -7.33 -5.76
N ALA A 127 0.60 -7.66 -4.93
CA ALA A 127 0.26 -9.02 -4.56
C ALA A 127 -0.10 -9.84 -5.81
N ILE A 128 -0.95 -9.31 -6.70
CA ILE A 128 -1.29 -9.95 -7.98
C ILE A 128 -0.02 -10.21 -8.82
N LYS A 129 0.89 -9.23 -8.93
CA LYS A 129 2.16 -9.41 -9.64
C LYS A 129 3.03 -10.49 -8.98
N ALA A 130 3.08 -10.53 -7.65
CA ALA A 130 3.83 -11.53 -6.89
C ALA A 130 3.27 -12.94 -7.15
N PHE A 131 1.96 -13.14 -7.10
CA PHE A 131 1.31 -14.42 -7.42
C PHE A 131 1.62 -14.89 -8.86
N ILE A 132 1.55 -14.00 -9.85
CA ILE A 132 1.89 -14.32 -11.24
C ILE A 132 3.37 -14.74 -11.38
N LYS A 133 4.28 -14.11 -10.63
CA LYS A 133 5.71 -14.47 -10.62
C LYS A 133 5.94 -15.82 -9.91
N LEU A 134 5.32 -16.05 -8.75
CA LEU A 134 5.47 -17.27 -7.97
C LEU A 134 4.97 -18.52 -8.69
N ARG A 135 3.85 -18.45 -9.42
CA ARG A 135 3.32 -19.57 -10.22
C ARG A 135 4.31 -20.06 -11.29
N ARG A 136 5.33 -19.28 -11.62
CA ARG A 136 6.28 -19.56 -12.71
C ARG A 136 7.65 -20.04 -12.24
N ILE A 137 8.03 -19.80 -10.99
CA ILE A 137 9.34 -20.18 -10.41
C ILE A 137 9.21 -21.57 -9.79
#